data_AF-A0AAU3BRJ5-F1
#
_entry.id   AF-A0AAU3BRJ5-F1
#
_cell.length_a   1.000
_cell.length_b   1.000
_cell.length_c   1.000
_cell.angle_alpha   90.00
_cell.angle_beta   90.00
_cell.angle_gamma   90.00
#
_symmetry.space_group_name_H-M   'P 1'
#
loop_
_entity.id
_entity.type
_entity.pdbx_description
1 polymer ?
#
loop_
_entity_poly.entity_id
_entity_poly.type
_entity_poly.pdbx_seq_one_letter_code
_entity_poly.pdbx_strand_id
1 'polypeptide(L)'
;MGTYRYKVQKGGFGLFLGIAAEATHLTDVPVMGVPVSNRVWLDASEVINAFYGNQLVLAEREVAWLRAGLGKVSGDIERIETSPYILISVRALEIFEVNYAEEALAPAIAAWAAENFTLTPRICTVSRDSPTGPFTFDWNE
;
A
#
# COMPACT_ATOMS: atom_id res chain seq x y z
N MET A 1 -0.90 -8.58 -11.97
CA MET A 1 -1.82 -7.96 -11.00
C MET A 1 -2.09 -8.94 -9.86
N GLY A 2 -1.82 -8.53 -8.62
CA GLY A 2 -2.09 -9.29 -7.39
C GLY A 2 -2.99 -8.50 -6.45
N THR A 3 -3.77 -9.20 -5.63
CA THR A 3 -4.65 -8.58 -4.62
C THR A 3 -4.23 -9.02 -3.23
N TYR A 4 -4.09 -8.07 -2.32
CA TYR A 4 -3.81 -8.30 -0.91
C TYR A 4 -4.93 -7.73 -0.05
N ARG A 5 -5.32 -8.43 1.03
CA ARG A 5 -6.34 -7.97 1.97
C ARG A 5 -5.75 -7.81 3.36
N TYR A 6 -5.58 -6.57 3.76
CA TYR A 6 -5.20 -6.21 5.11
C TYR A 6 -6.42 -6.23 6.03
N LYS A 7 -6.40 -7.11 7.03
CA LYS A 7 -7.47 -7.22 8.03
C LYS A 7 -6.87 -7.24 9.43
N VAL A 8 -7.34 -6.33 10.29
CA VAL A 8 -7.07 -6.34 11.73
C VAL A 8 -8.40 -6.39 12.47
N GLN A 9 -8.53 -7.33 13.40
CA GLN A 9 -9.70 -7.46 14.26
C GLN A 9 -9.24 -7.58 15.70
N LYS A 10 -9.52 -6.57 16.52
CA LYS A 10 -9.18 -6.51 17.95
C LYS A 10 -10.43 -6.14 18.76
N GLY A 11 -10.41 -6.37 20.07
CA GLY A 11 -11.52 -5.96 20.94
C GLY A 11 -11.80 -4.48 20.80
N GLY A 12 -12.99 -4.12 20.30
CA GLY A 12 -13.43 -2.72 20.15
C GLY A 12 -13.18 -2.07 18.79
N PHE A 13 -12.49 -2.71 17.84
CA PHE A 13 -12.38 -2.19 16.46
C PHE A 13 -12.06 -3.28 15.41
N GLY A 14 -12.44 -3.00 14.17
CA GLY A 14 -12.04 -3.78 12.99
C GLY A 14 -11.58 -2.84 11.88
N LEU A 15 -10.49 -3.19 11.22
CA LEU A 15 -9.94 -2.48 10.08
C LEU A 15 -9.84 -3.45 8.91
N PHE A 16 -10.33 -3.02 7.75
CA PHE A 16 -10.25 -3.79 6.51
C PHE A 16 -9.85 -2.87 5.37
N LEU A 17 -8.86 -3.31 4.60
CA LEU A 17 -8.42 -2.66 3.38
C LEU A 17 -7.90 -3.72 2.40
N GLY A 18 -8.51 -3.81 1.23
CA GLY A 18 -7.93 -4.55 0.11
C GLY A 18 -7.17 -3.63 -0.84
N ILE A 19 -6.04 -4.10 -1.35
CA ILE A 19 -5.26 -3.44 -2.40
C ILE A 19 -5.10 -4.40 -3.56
N ALA A 20 -5.54 -4.00 -4.75
CA ALA A 20 -5.16 -4.62 -6.00
C ALA A 20 -4.13 -3.73 -6.70
N ALA A 21 -2.96 -4.28 -6.97
CA ALA A 21 -1.87 -3.58 -7.62
C ALA A 21 -1.10 -4.50 -8.58
N GLU A 22 -0.25 -3.89 -9.39
CA GLU A 22 0.65 -4.58 -10.31
C GLU A 22 2.02 -3.94 -10.30
N ALA A 23 3.05 -4.75 -10.57
CA ALA A 23 4.41 -4.28 -10.76
C ALA A 23 4.76 -4.39 -12.25
N THR A 24 5.28 -3.31 -12.82
CA THR A 24 5.79 -3.26 -14.18
C THR A 24 7.28 -2.97 -14.15
N HIS A 25 8.08 -3.83 -14.77
CA HIS A 25 9.52 -3.67 -14.91
C HIS A 25 9.84 -2.83 -16.14
N LEU A 26 10.66 -1.80 -15.96
CA LEU A 26 10.91 -0.78 -16.98
C LEU A 26 12.42 -0.57 -17.18
N THR A 27 12.80 -0.29 -18.43
CA THR A 27 14.18 0.07 -18.80
C THR A 27 14.46 1.55 -18.62
N ASP A 28 13.44 2.39 -18.82
CA ASP A 28 13.50 3.84 -18.75
C ASP A 28 12.76 4.36 -17.50
N VAL A 29 13.11 5.58 -17.08
CA VAL A 29 12.47 6.24 -15.94
C VAL A 29 10.96 6.33 -16.21
N PRO A 30 10.09 5.94 -15.24
CA PRO A 30 8.65 6.05 -15.41
C PRO A 30 8.22 7.48 -15.74
N VAL A 31 7.35 7.62 -16.74
CA VAL A 31 6.76 8.92 -17.14
C VAL A 31 5.60 9.36 -16.25
N MET A 32 5.14 8.48 -15.37
CA MET A 32 4.02 8.68 -14.46
C MET A 32 4.31 8.10 -13.08
N GLY A 33 3.51 8.55 -12.10
CA GLY A 33 3.68 8.19 -10.71
C GLY A 33 4.70 9.05 -9.96
N VAL A 34 4.91 8.72 -8.70
CA VAL A 34 5.83 9.41 -7.79
C VAL A 34 6.97 8.47 -7.38
N PRO A 35 8.21 8.97 -7.24
CA PRO A 35 9.34 8.14 -6.84
C PRO A 35 9.18 7.70 -5.38
N VAL A 36 9.27 6.40 -5.11
CA VAL A 36 9.34 5.85 -3.75
C VAL A 36 10.79 5.80 -3.27
N SER A 37 11.68 5.31 -4.14
CA SER A 37 13.12 5.20 -3.94
C SER A 37 13.85 5.43 -5.28
N ASN A 38 15.11 5.02 -5.39
CA ASN A 38 15.90 5.24 -6.60
C ASN A 38 15.31 4.54 -7.83
N ARG A 39 14.82 3.31 -7.65
CA ARG A 39 14.32 2.45 -8.74
C ARG A 39 12.84 2.12 -8.63
N VAL A 40 12.23 2.28 -7.44
CA VAL A 40 10.81 1.96 -7.22
C VAL A 40 9.95 3.23 -7.31
N TRP A 41 8.87 3.14 -8.07
CA TRP A 41 7.90 4.20 -8.31
C TRP A 41 6.48 3.73 -7.98
N LEU A 42 5.61 4.66 -7.61
CA LEU A 42 4.22 4.43 -7.28
C LEU A 42 3.30 5.23 -8.21
N ASP A 43 2.42 4.54 -8.91
CA ASP A 43 1.30 5.15 -9.64
C ASP A 43 -0.04 4.80 -8.96
N ALA A 44 -0.82 5.83 -8.68
CA ALA A 44 -2.16 5.73 -8.10
C ALA A 44 -3.14 6.69 -8.79
N SER A 45 -2.88 7.02 -10.06
CA SER A 45 -3.70 7.95 -10.85
C SER A 45 -5.04 7.35 -11.31
N GLU A 46 -5.08 6.03 -11.50
CA GLU A 46 -6.23 5.29 -12.01
C GLU A 46 -6.67 4.20 -11.03
N VAL A 47 -7.15 4.62 -9.85
CA VAL A 47 -7.66 3.71 -8.82
C VAL A 47 -9.18 3.61 -8.95
N ILE A 48 -9.71 2.39 -8.87
CA ILE A 48 -11.15 2.14 -8.76
C ILE A 48 -11.52 1.71 -7.34
N ASN A 49 -12.73 2.06 -6.90
CA ASN A 49 -13.31 1.43 -5.73
C ASN A 49 -13.75 0.02 -6.10
N ALA A 50 -13.13 -1.00 -5.51
CA ALA A 50 -13.37 -2.39 -5.86
C ALA A 50 -14.78 -2.89 -5.52
N PHE A 51 -15.49 -2.25 -4.58
CA PHE A 51 -16.86 -2.62 -4.23
C PHE A 51 -17.90 -2.02 -5.18
N TYR A 52 -17.66 -0.80 -5.67
CA TYR A 52 -18.65 -0.05 -6.46
C TYR A 52 -18.29 0.09 -7.94
N GLY A 53 -17.05 -0.22 -8.32
CA GLY A 53 -16.55 -0.18 -9.69
C GLY A 53 -16.37 1.22 -10.28
N ASN A 54 -16.59 2.28 -9.50
CA ASN A 54 -16.36 3.66 -9.93
C ASN A 54 -14.92 4.12 -9.65
N GLN A 55 -14.50 5.18 -10.34
CA GLN A 55 -13.21 5.80 -10.09
C GLN A 55 -13.14 6.33 -8.65
N LEU A 56 -12.05 6.01 -7.97
CA LEU A 56 -11.72 6.48 -6.62
C LEU A 56 -10.56 7.45 -6.72
N VAL A 57 -10.84 8.73 -6.49
CA VAL A 57 -9.82 9.78 -6.48
C VAL A 57 -9.17 9.81 -5.09
N LEU A 58 -7.91 9.41 -5.01
CA LEU A 58 -7.16 9.45 -3.76
C LEU A 58 -6.68 10.87 -3.46
N ALA A 59 -6.84 11.29 -2.21
CA ALA A 59 -6.24 12.50 -1.68
C ALA A 59 -4.72 12.35 -1.59
N GLU A 60 -4.00 13.48 -1.58
CA GLU A 60 -2.54 13.48 -1.47
C GLU A 60 -2.02 12.74 -0.23
N ARG A 61 -2.76 12.79 0.89
CA ARG A 61 -2.43 12.08 2.12
C ARG A 61 -2.50 10.56 1.96
N GLU A 62 -3.49 10.06 1.25
CA GLU A 62 -3.65 8.63 0.96
C GLU A 62 -2.49 8.13 0.08
N VAL A 63 -2.15 8.90 -0.96
CA VAL A 63 -0.98 8.61 -1.81
C VAL A 63 0.32 8.66 -0.99
N ALA A 64 0.45 9.58 -0.04
CA ALA A 64 1.60 9.65 0.84
C ALA A 64 1.72 8.41 1.75
N TRP A 65 0.61 7.87 2.25
CA TRP A 65 0.63 6.62 3.03
C TRP A 65 1.02 5.41 2.19
N LEU A 66 0.51 5.29 0.96
CA LEU A 66 0.95 4.25 0.02
C LEU A 66 2.45 4.34 -0.25
N ARG A 67 2.94 5.55 -0.51
CA ARG A 67 4.38 5.80 -0.74
C ARG A 67 5.21 5.46 0.49
N ALA A 68 4.76 5.84 1.69
CA ALA A 68 5.46 5.55 2.94
C ALA A 68 5.55 4.04 3.22
N GLY A 69 4.45 3.31 3.00
CA GLY A 69 4.41 1.85 3.11
C GLY A 69 5.37 1.15 2.15
N LEU A 70 5.33 1.50 0.85
CA LEU A 70 6.28 0.99 -0.12
C LEU A 70 7.73 1.36 0.22
N GLY A 71 7.96 2.56 0.76
CA GLY A 71 9.27 3.01 1.22
C GLY A 71 9.88 2.11 2.28
N LYS A 72 9.07 1.40 3.08
CA LYS A 72 9.58 0.43 4.07
C LYS A 72 10.19 -0.80 3.41
N VAL A 73 9.75 -1.19 2.23
CA VAL A 73 10.18 -2.43 1.54
C VAL A 73 10.95 -2.18 0.24
N SER A 74 11.02 -0.93 -0.23
CA SER A 74 11.63 -0.59 -1.52
C SER A 74 13.09 -1.01 -1.63
N GLY A 75 13.89 -0.84 -0.57
CA GLY A 75 15.29 -1.29 -0.56
C GLY A 75 15.44 -2.81 -0.71
N ASP A 76 14.49 -3.59 -0.20
CA ASP A 76 14.48 -5.04 -0.35
C ASP A 76 14.09 -5.46 -1.78
N ILE A 77 13.11 -4.76 -2.38
CA ILE A 77 12.75 -4.91 -3.80
C ILE A 77 13.97 -4.63 -4.69
N GLU A 78 14.62 -3.48 -4.49
CA GLU A 78 15.78 -3.06 -5.30
C GLU A 78 16.95 -4.04 -5.24
N ARG A 79 17.10 -4.75 -4.11
CA ARG A 79 18.15 -5.72 -3.89
C ARG A 79 17.92 -7.04 -4.63
N ILE A 80 16.66 -7.45 -4.82
CA ILE A 80 16.33 -8.73 -5.47
C ILE A 80 16.01 -8.56 -6.96
N GLU A 81 15.56 -7.39 -7.38
CA GLU A 81 15.18 -7.10 -8.76
C GLU A 81 16.35 -6.57 -9.58
N THR A 82 16.44 -6.98 -10.85
CA THR A 82 17.50 -6.54 -11.77
C THR A 82 17.08 -5.38 -12.67
N SER A 83 15.77 -5.12 -12.79
CA SER A 83 15.22 -4.12 -13.71
C SER A 83 15.55 -2.70 -13.28
N PRO A 84 16.04 -1.81 -14.18
CA PRO A 84 16.43 -0.44 -13.81
C PRO A 84 15.36 0.31 -13.03
N TYR A 85 14.10 0.18 -13.44
CA TYR A 85 12.97 0.78 -12.74
C TYR A 85 11.83 -0.22 -12.57
N ILE A 86 11.05 -0.02 -11.51
CA ILE A 86 9.87 -0.80 -11.18
C ILE A 86 8.75 0.18 -10.85
N LEU A 87 7.70 0.16 -11.66
CA LEU A 87 6.48 0.92 -11.41
C LEU A 87 5.45 0.03 -10.73
N ILE A 88 5.04 0.40 -9.53
CA ILE A 88 3.94 -0.24 -8.81
C ILE A 88 2.69 0.61 -9.03
N SER A 89 1.73 0.07 -9.78
CA SER A 89 0.46 0.73 -10.04
C SER A 89 -0.65 0.15 -9.16
N VAL A 90 -1.24 0.98 -8.31
CA VAL A 90 -2.44 0.64 -7.55
C VAL A 90 -3.64 0.80 -8.47
N ARG A 91 -4.39 -0.27 -8.67
CA ARG A 91 -5.52 -0.32 -9.61
C ARG A 91 -6.87 -0.30 -8.90
N ALA A 92 -6.97 -0.92 -7.73
CA ALA A 92 -8.21 -0.91 -6.97
C ALA A 92 -7.98 -0.93 -5.47
N LEU A 93 -8.90 -0.33 -4.72
CA LEU A 93 -8.98 -0.43 -3.27
C LEU A 93 -10.33 -0.99 -2.83
N GLU A 94 -10.31 -1.98 -1.93
CA GLU A 94 -11.50 -2.48 -1.22
C GLU A 94 -11.57 -1.75 0.13
N ILE A 95 -12.29 -0.62 0.18
CA ILE A 95 -12.45 0.21 1.39
C ILE A 95 -13.87 0.09 1.93
N PHE A 96 -14.01 -0.22 3.22
CA PHE A 96 -15.26 -0.01 3.96
C PHE A 96 -15.21 1.34 4.67
N GLU A 97 -15.94 2.33 4.16
CA GLU A 97 -15.89 3.73 4.61
C GLU A 97 -16.04 3.91 6.13
N VAL A 98 -16.96 3.16 6.75
CA VAL A 98 -17.23 3.23 8.20
C VAL A 98 -16.03 2.83 9.08
N ASN A 99 -15.05 2.12 8.51
CA ASN A 99 -13.85 1.65 9.20
C ASN A 99 -12.58 2.06 8.45
N TYR A 100 -12.66 3.09 7.60
CA TYR A 100 -11.50 3.51 6.82
C TYR A 100 -10.53 4.31 7.69
N ALA A 101 -9.27 3.89 7.65
CA ALA A 101 -8.14 4.64 8.19
C ALA A 101 -7.11 4.75 7.07
N GLU A 102 -6.82 5.97 6.63
CA GLU A 102 -5.90 6.25 5.51
C GLU A 102 -4.52 5.64 5.78
N GLU A 103 -4.08 5.66 7.03
CA GLU A 103 -2.82 5.11 7.50
C GLU A 103 -2.69 3.60 7.22
N ALA A 104 -3.82 2.88 7.11
CA ALA A 104 -3.86 1.46 6.78
C ALA A 104 -3.32 1.15 5.37
N LEU A 105 -3.30 2.15 4.48
CA LEU A 105 -2.72 2.02 3.14
C LEU A 105 -1.24 1.63 3.21
N ALA A 106 -0.49 2.14 4.20
CA ALA A 106 0.92 1.86 4.33
C ALA A 106 1.24 0.38 4.63
N PRO A 107 0.71 -0.26 5.68
CA PRO A 107 0.94 -1.68 5.91
C PRO A 107 0.32 -2.56 4.82
N ALA A 108 -0.81 -2.16 4.23
CA ALA A 108 -1.44 -2.94 3.17
C ALA A 108 -0.58 -3.03 1.91
N ILE A 109 -0.02 -1.90 1.43
CA ILE A 109 0.81 -1.93 0.21
C ILE A 109 2.18 -2.56 0.46
N ALA A 110 2.73 -2.39 1.67
CA ALA A 110 3.99 -3.04 2.05
C ALA A 110 3.84 -4.56 2.07
N ALA A 111 2.74 -5.07 2.62
CA ALA A 111 2.45 -6.50 2.65
C ALA A 111 2.11 -7.05 1.27
N TRP A 112 1.34 -6.32 0.44
CA TRP A 112 1.14 -6.66 -0.97
C TRP A 112 2.48 -6.81 -1.70
N ALA A 113 3.38 -5.83 -1.53
CA ALA A 113 4.69 -5.86 -2.17
C ALA A 113 5.53 -7.03 -1.64
N ALA A 114 5.52 -7.29 -0.33
CA ALA A 114 6.22 -8.42 0.23
C ALA A 114 5.74 -9.76 -0.37
N GLU A 115 4.44 -9.96 -0.54
CA GLU A 115 3.90 -11.14 -1.21
C GLU A 115 4.31 -11.19 -2.69
N ASN A 116 4.11 -10.11 -3.43
CA ASN A 116 4.35 -10.08 -4.88
C ASN A 116 5.83 -10.27 -5.24
N PHE A 117 6.74 -9.79 -4.39
CA PHE A 117 8.18 -9.87 -4.57
C PHE A 117 8.83 -11.00 -3.73
N THR A 118 8.03 -11.85 -3.06
CA THR A 118 8.53 -12.95 -2.20
C THR A 118 9.54 -12.48 -1.14
N LEU A 119 9.26 -11.33 -0.52
CA LEU A 119 10.08 -10.74 0.54
C LEU A 119 9.60 -11.20 1.92
N THR A 120 10.48 -11.07 2.92
CA THR A 120 10.08 -11.20 4.32
C THR A 120 9.08 -10.09 4.67
N PRO A 121 7.87 -10.41 5.16
CA PRO A 121 6.89 -9.41 5.53
C PRO A 121 7.39 -8.50 6.66
N ARG A 122 7.21 -7.19 6.51
CA ARG A 122 7.44 -6.24 7.59
C ARG A 122 6.19 -6.13 8.46
N ILE A 123 6.34 -6.43 9.74
CA ILE A 123 5.24 -6.43 10.69
C ILE A 123 4.94 -4.99 11.10
N CYS A 124 3.70 -4.56 10.86
CA CYS A 124 3.16 -3.32 11.40
C CYS A 124 2.05 -3.65 12.40
N THR A 125 2.25 -3.24 13.66
CA THR A 125 1.29 -3.41 14.74
C THR A 125 0.32 -2.23 14.74
N VAL A 126 -0.96 -2.55 14.60
CA VAL A 126 -2.03 -1.53 14.70
C VAL A 126 -2.62 -1.54 16.10
N SER A 127 -2.69 -0.38 16.72
CA SER A 127 -3.33 -0.17 18.02
C SER A 127 -4.30 1.01 17.97
N ARG A 128 -5.18 1.06 18.96
CA ARG A 128 -6.15 2.13 19.14
C ARG A 128 -6.46 2.25 20.63
N ASP A 129 -6.28 3.43 21.20
CA ASP A 129 -6.39 3.63 22.65
C ASP A 129 -7.84 3.73 23.14
N SER A 130 -8.80 3.97 22.22
CA SER A 130 -10.23 3.98 22.52
C SER A 130 -11.07 3.69 21.28
N PRO A 131 -12.37 3.34 21.40
CA PRO A 131 -13.25 3.06 20.25
C PRO A 131 -13.45 4.22 19.28
N THR A 132 -13.11 5.45 19.68
CA THR A 132 -13.20 6.67 18.85
C THR A 132 -11.83 7.33 18.65
N GLY A 133 -10.76 6.81 19.25
CA GLY A 133 -9.42 7.38 19.17
C GLY A 133 -8.79 7.21 17.78
N PRO A 134 -7.65 7.86 17.51
CA PRO A 134 -6.88 7.62 16.29
C PRO A 134 -6.28 6.21 16.31
N PHE A 135 -6.02 5.67 15.12
CA PHE A 135 -5.22 4.46 14.97
C PHE A 135 -3.73 4.80 15.04
N THR A 136 -2.96 3.94 15.68
CA THR A 136 -1.50 4.02 15.70
C THR A 136 -0.92 2.82 14.95
N PHE A 137 0.09 3.09 14.13
CA PHE A 137 0.75 2.10 13.27
C PHE A 137 2.24 2.05 13.64
N ASP A 138 2.62 1.00 14.36
CA ASP A 138 3.98 0.81 14.85
C ASP A 138 4.70 -0.23 13.98
N TRP A 139 5.81 0.18 13.38
CA TRP A 139 6.66 -0.73 12.61
C TRP A 139 7.75 -1.24 13.55
N ASN A 140 7.83 -2.55 13.74
CA ASN A 140 8.87 -3.15 14.58
C ASN A 140 10.23 -2.98 13.89
N GLU A 141 10.89 -1.83 14.09
CA GLU A 141 12.23 -1.50 13.60
C GLU A 141 13.34 -1.96 14.56
#